data_AF-A0A6M3JIX2-F1
#
_entry.id   AF-A0A6M3JIX2-F1
#
_cell.length_a   1.000
_cell.length_b   1.000
_cell.length_c   1.000
_cell.angle_alpha   90.00
_cell.angle_beta   90.00
_cell.angle_gamma   90.00
#
_symmetry.space_group_name_H-M   'P 1'
#
loop_
_entity.id
_entity.type
_entity.pdbx_description
1 polymer ?
#
loop_
_entity_poly.entity_id
_entity_poly.type
_entity_poly.pdbx_seq_one_letter_code
_entity_poly.pdbx_strand_id
1 'polypeptide(L)'
;MNFAQRMRLIWIDSQLECGPLNRSDIMCAFEISTAQAAVDLKAYRTEHPSRIKYEPREKHYRRPPKAKPAYPQHLRLLVRNAVMSMQIYEDATHV
;
A
#
# COMPACT_ATOMS: atom_id res chain seq x y z
N MET A 1 6.54 -1.47 -15.06
CA MET A 1 5.45 -1.57 -14.08
C MET A 1 4.20 -2.16 -14.73
N ASN A 2 3.71 -3.30 -14.24
CA ASN A 2 2.50 -3.98 -14.75
C ASN A 2 1.23 -3.53 -14.01
N PHE A 3 0.05 -3.98 -14.47
CA PHE A 3 -1.25 -3.59 -13.89
C PHE A 3 -1.35 -3.92 -12.38
N ALA A 4 -0.98 -5.14 -11.98
CA ALA A 4 -1.02 -5.57 -10.59
C ALA A 4 -0.11 -4.69 -9.70
N GLN A 5 1.08 -4.35 -10.18
CA GLN A 5 1.99 -3.45 -9.47
C GLN A 5 1.41 -2.03 -9.33
N ARG A 6 0.75 -1.48 -10.37
CA ARG A 6 0.07 -0.17 -10.26
C ARG A 6 -1.01 -0.18 -9.18
N MET A 7 -1.83 -1.23 -9.12
CA MET A 7 -2.83 -1.40 -8.07
C MET A 7 -2.19 -1.38 -6.68
N ARG A 8 -1.06 -2.08 -6.51
CA ARG A 8 -0.30 -2.07 -5.24
C ARG A 8 0.24 -0.70 -4.88
N LEU A 9 0.77 0.07 -5.84
CA LEU A 9 1.24 1.44 -5.56
C LEU A 9 0.12 2.38 -5.15
N ILE A 10 -1.06 2.29 -5.80
CA ILE A 10 -2.25 3.07 -5.43
C ILE A 10 -2.72 2.68 -4.03
N TRP A 11 -2.74 1.38 -3.73
CA TRP A 11 -3.11 0.88 -2.41
C TRP A 11 -2.15 1.36 -1.32
N ILE A 12 -0.84 1.34 -1.57
CA ILE A 12 0.19 1.91 -0.66
C ILE A 12 -0.11 3.38 -0.36
N ASP A 13 -0.39 4.22 -1.37
CA ASP A 13 -0.75 5.63 -1.14
C ASP A 13 -2.06 5.75 -0.34
N SER A 14 -3.05 4.89 -0.59
CA SER A 14 -4.27 4.86 0.21
C SER A 14 -4.01 4.51 1.67
N GLN A 15 -3.14 3.54 1.95
CA GLN A 15 -2.84 3.12 3.31
C GLN A 15 -2.06 4.18 4.08
N LEU A 16 -1.12 4.88 3.42
CA LEU A 16 -0.38 6.00 4.03
C LEU A 16 -1.29 7.16 4.47
N GLU A 17 -2.47 7.30 3.88
CA GLU A 17 -3.48 8.27 4.33
C GLU A 17 -4.25 7.81 5.58
N CYS A 18 -4.25 6.51 5.87
CA CYS A 18 -4.95 5.92 7.01
C CYS A 18 -4.04 5.59 8.18
N GLY A 19 -2.74 5.36 7.93
CA GLY A 19 -1.81 5.00 8.98
C GLY A 19 -0.41 4.65 8.47
N PRO A 20 0.49 4.26 9.39
CA PRO A 20 1.74 3.62 9.03
C PRO A 20 1.48 2.30 8.29
N LEU A 21 2.42 1.90 7.42
CA LEU A 21 2.43 0.57 6.82
C LEU A 21 3.85 0.00 6.74
N ASN A 22 3.97 -1.31 6.65
CA ASN A 22 5.21 -2.04 6.47
C ASN A 22 5.09 -3.04 5.30
N ARG A 23 6.09 -3.90 5.14
CA ARG A 23 6.08 -4.93 4.08
C ARG A 23 5.00 -5.99 4.30
N SER A 24 4.77 -6.42 5.54
CA SER A 24 3.77 -7.46 5.83
C SER A 24 2.35 -6.99 5.51
N ASP A 25 2.05 -5.70 5.64
CA ASP A 25 0.75 -5.17 5.24
C ASP A 25 0.49 -5.36 3.74
N ILE A 26 1.51 -5.09 2.91
CA ILE A 26 1.43 -5.28 1.46
C ILE A 26 1.37 -6.77 1.11
N MET A 27 2.15 -7.60 1.81
CA MET A 27 2.13 -9.05 1.62
C MET A 27 0.75 -9.63 1.92
N CYS A 28 0.16 -9.26 3.05
CA CYS A 28 -1.17 -9.72 3.45
C CYS A 28 -2.27 -9.20 2.52
N ALA A 29 -2.16 -7.95 2.05
CA ALA A 29 -3.17 -7.37 1.17
C ALA A 29 -3.19 -7.94 -0.26
N PHE A 30 -2.08 -8.49 -0.74
CA PHE A 30 -1.93 -8.93 -2.13
C PHE A 30 -1.39 -10.35 -2.29
N GLU A 31 -1.19 -11.07 -1.19
CA GLU A 31 -0.67 -12.44 -1.16
C GLU A 31 0.66 -12.61 -1.92
N ILE A 32 1.53 -11.62 -1.79
CA ILE A 32 2.82 -11.60 -2.48
C ILE A 32 3.99 -11.88 -1.54
N SER A 33 5.10 -12.31 -2.12
CA SER A 33 6.34 -12.52 -1.38
C SER A 33 6.90 -11.22 -0.79
N THR A 34 7.70 -11.35 0.27
CA THR A 34 8.44 -10.25 0.88
C THR A 34 9.32 -9.50 -0.13
N ALA A 35 9.91 -10.22 -1.09
CA ALA A 35 10.74 -9.64 -2.14
C ALA A 35 9.91 -8.73 -3.05
N GLN A 36 8.72 -9.16 -3.45
CA GLN A 36 7.83 -8.35 -4.28
C GLN A 36 7.33 -7.12 -3.53
N ALA A 37 6.93 -7.27 -2.26
CA ALA A 37 6.52 -6.14 -1.42
C ALA A 37 7.66 -5.11 -1.23
N ALA A 38 8.90 -5.57 -1.09
CA ALA A 38 10.06 -4.70 -1.01
C ALA A 38 10.32 -3.94 -2.33
N VAL A 39 10.15 -4.60 -3.47
CA VAL A 39 10.22 -3.97 -4.81
C VAL A 39 9.14 -2.89 -4.95
N ASP A 40 7.92 -3.15 -4.50
CA ASP A 40 6.82 -2.19 -4.62
C ASP A 40 7.00 -0.98 -3.71
N LEU A 41 7.47 -1.17 -2.46
CA LEU A 41 7.85 -0.05 -1.59
C LEU A 41 8.98 0.79 -2.16
N LYS A 42 9.99 0.13 -2.76
CA LYS A 42 11.09 0.82 -3.43
C LYS A 42 10.57 1.64 -4.60
N ALA A 43 9.72 1.05 -5.45
CA ALA A 43 9.12 1.73 -6.59
C ALA A 43 8.29 2.95 -6.13
N TYR A 44 7.39 2.76 -5.16
CA TYR A 44 6.58 3.85 -4.61
C TYR A 44 7.44 5.00 -4.07
N ARG A 45 8.49 4.68 -3.31
CA ARG A 45 9.40 5.68 -2.74
C ARG A 45 10.23 6.40 -3.81
N THR A 46 10.63 5.70 -4.86
CA THR A 46 11.37 6.29 -5.98
C THR A 46 10.48 7.24 -6.79
N GLU A 47 9.23 6.87 -7.05
CA GLU A 47 8.28 7.69 -7.81
C GLU A 47 7.74 8.87 -6.97
N HIS A 48 7.60 8.69 -5.66
CA HIS A 48 6.98 9.65 -4.77
C HIS A 48 7.80 9.87 -3.48
N PRO A 49 9.04 10.39 -3.57
CA PRO A 49 9.95 10.48 -2.42
C PRO A 49 9.45 11.40 -1.30
N SER A 50 8.62 12.40 -1.63
CA SER A 50 8.02 13.32 -0.64
C SER A 50 6.80 12.74 0.08
N ARG A 51 6.30 11.57 -0.33
CA ARG A 51 5.07 10.95 0.20
C ARG A 51 5.31 9.96 1.31
N ILE A 52 6.52 9.45 1.44
CA ILE A 52 6.81 8.29 2.27
C ILE A 52 8.14 8.48 2.97
N LYS A 53 8.13 8.34 4.29
CA LYS A 53 9.33 8.35 5.12
C LYS A 53 9.37 7.05 5.91
N TYR A 54 10.54 6.42 5.92
CA TYR A 54 10.79 5.26 6.77
C TYR A 54 11.10 5.73 8.20
N GLU A 55 10.42 5.15 9.18
CA GLU A 55 10.66 5.37 10.61
C GLU A 55 11.41 4.16 11.18
N PRO A 56 12.74 4.25 11.42
CA PRO A 56 13.55 3.09 11.78
C PRO A 56 13.18 2.46 13.13
N ARG A 57 12.70 3.27 14.09
CA ARG A 57 12.32 2.79 15.43
C ARG A 57 11.12 1.87 15.37
N GLU A 58 10.11 2.29 14.63
CA GLU A 58 8.86 1.56 14.46
C GLU A 58 8.96 0.50 13.36
N LYS A 59 9.96 0.55 12.48
CA LYS A 59 10.09 -0.28 11.26
C LYS A 59 8.90 -0.17 10.30
N HIS A 60 8.27 1.00 10.28
CA HIS A 60 7.15 1.31 9.40
C HIS A 60 7.47 2.48 8.48
N TYR A 61 6.72 2.58 7.39
CA TYR A 61 6.64 3.73 6.52
C TYR A 61 5.44 4.59 6.93
N ARG A 62 5.64 5.90 6.94
CA ARG A 62 4.60 6.87 7.26
C ARG A 62 4.58 7.99 6.23
N ARG A 63 3.41 8.60 6.09
CA ARG A 63 3.24 9.85 5.35
C ARG A 63 3.92 11.00 6.12
N PRO A 64 4.80 11.79 5.49
CA PRO A 64 5.30 13.02 6.09
C PRO A 64 4.17 14.03 6.35
N PRO A 65 4.29 14.88 7.38
CA PRO A 65 3.31 15.94 7.64
C PRO A 65 3.08 16.81 6.39
N LYS A 66 1.82 17.16 6.11
CA LYS A 66 1.40 18.02 4.98
C LYS A 66 1.66 17.46 3.57
N ALA A 67 2.21 16.26 3.42
CA ALA A 67 2.32 15.63 2.10
C ALA A 67 0.92 15.36 1.54
N LYS A 68 0.67 15.74 0.28
CA LYS A 68 -0.58 15.47 -0.45
C LYS A 68 -0.53 14.10 -1.14
N PRO A 69 -1.62 13.32 -1.22
CA PRO A 69 -1.68 12.04 -1.94
C PRO A 69 -1.01 12.06 -3.32
N ALA A 70 -0.36 10.95 -3.69
CA ALA A 70 0.18 10.75 -5.03
C ALA A 70 -0.95 10.48 -6.05
N TYR A 71 -2.03 9.83 -5.59
CA TYR A 71 -3.17 9.44 -6.42
C TYR A 71 -4.47 10.16 -5.99
N PRO A 72 -5.38 10.44 -6.95
CA PRO A 72 -6.68 11.03 -6.64
C PRO A 72 -7.48 10.21 -5.63
N GLN A 73 -8.28 10.88 -4.80
CA GLN A 73 -9.05 10.23 -3.73
C GLN A 73 -9.97 9.12 -4.23
N HIS A 74 -10.72 9.35 -5.31
CA HIS A 74 -11.63 8.35 -5.87
C HIS A 74 -10.89 7.06 -6.26
N LEU A 75 -9.69 7.19 -6.86
CA LEU A 75 -8.88 6.05 -7.29
C LEU A 75 -8.37 5.26 -6.09
N ARG A 76 -7.89 5.94 -5.05
CA ARG A 76 -7.46 5.31 -3.79
C ARG A 76 -8.59 4.56 -3.11
N LEU A 77 -9.77 5.17 -3.02
CA LEU A 77 -10.96 4.53 -2.43
C LEU A 77 -11.38 3.29 -3.20
N LEU A 78 -11.42 3.34 -4.54
CA LEU A 78 -11.75 2.19 -5.37
C LEU A 78 -10.80 1.02 -5.16
N VAL A 79 -9.49 1.27 -5.20
CA VAL A 79 -8.48 0.22 -5.00
C VAL A 79 -8.52 -0.34 -3.57
N ARG A 80 -8.64 0.53 -2.56
CA ARG A 80 -8.76 0.09 -1.17
C ARG A 80 -9.99 -0.79 -0.96
N ASN A 81 -11.14 -0.36 -1.47
CA ASN A 81 -12.39 -1.10 -1.33
C ASN A 81 -12.32 -2.44 -2.06
N ALA A 82 -11.74 -2.49 -3.26
CA ALA A 82 -11.55 -3.74 -4.00
C ALA A 82 -10.70 -4.74 -3.20
N VAL A 83 -9.56 -4.31 -2.64
CA VAL A 83 -8.71 -5.17 -1.81
C VAL A 83 -9.45 -5.62 -0.55
N MET A 84 -10.15 -4.71 0.13
CA MET A 84 -10.94 -5.05 1.31
C MET A 84 -12.06 -6.04 1.00
N SER A 85 -12.76 -5.89 -0.14
CA SER A 85 -13.79 -6.83 -0.58
C SER A 85 -13.23 -8.22 -0.84
N MET A 86 -12.04 -8.33 -1.42
CA MET A 86 -11.38 -9.63 -1.62
C MET A 86 -11.00 -10.27 -0.29
N GLN A 87 -10.45 -9.51 0.66
CA GLN A 87 -10.14 -10.03 2.00
C GLN A 87 -11.39 -10.55 2.72
N ILE A 88 -12.50 -9.80 2.67
CA ILE A 88 -13.79 -10.24 3.23
C ILE A 88 -14.28 -11.52 2.55
N TYR A 89 -14.11 -11.63 1.23
CA TYR A 89 -14.50 -12.82 0.48
C TYR A 89 -13.67 -14.04 0.89
N GLU A 90 -12.35 -13.92 1.01
CA GLU A 90 -11.47 -14.99 1.48
C GLU A 90 -11.85 -15.44 2.90
N ASP A 91 -12.04 -14.48 3.82
CA ASP A 91 -12.49 -14.75 5.19
C ASP A 91 -13.84 -15.48 5.24
N ALA A 92 -14.77 -15.15 4.34
CA ALA A 92 -16.10 -15.76 4.29
C ALA A 92 -16.12 -17.16 3.64
N THR A 93 -15.11 -17.48 2.82
CA THR A 93 -15.05 -18.74 2.05
C THR A 93 -14.14 -19.79 2.69
N HIS A 94 -13.30 -19.39 3.65
CA HIS A 94 -12.47 -20.30 4.44
C HIS A 94 -13.24 -20.85 5.67
N VAL A 95 -14.32 -21.61 5.42
CA VAL A 95 -14.98 -22.52 6.39
C VAL A 95 -14.47 -23.94 6.20
#